data_AF-A0A382VDV7-F1
#
_entry.id   AF-A0A382VDV7-F1
#
_cell.length_a   1.000
_cell.length_b   1.000
_cell.length_c   1.000
_cell.angle_alpha   90.00
_cell.angle_beta   90.00
_cell.angle_gamma   90.00
#
_symmetry.space_group_name_H-M   'P 1'
#
loop_
_entity.id
_entity.type
_entity.pdbx_description
1 polymer ?
#
loop_
_entity_poly.entity_id
_entity_poly.type
_entity_poly.pdbx_seq_one_letter_code
_entity_poly.pdbx_strand_id
1 'polypeptide(L)'
;MRSEKISVQELPFKGSIDGLTRLRFRQAIQLFKPDIVLTWMSRATSFCPKSKELDTPFVHVARLGGYYNMKYYKNCDYLIANTEKIFDYIRTSGISRTKIKYLPNFVNENKTEPTDKSAYSTPPDAKVILT
;
A
#
# COMPACT_ATOMS: atom_id res chain seq x y z
N MET A 1 14.47 4.24 -6.96
CA MET A 1 14.23 5.34 -6.00
C MET A 1 15.48 6.17 -5.78
N ARG A 2 16.55 5.64 -5.16
CA ARG A 2 17.79 6.40 -4.96
C ARG A 2 18.50 6.78 -6.27
N SER A 3 18.51 5.88 -7.27
CA SER A 3 19.00 6.16 -8.63
C SER A 3 18.24 7.32 -9.31
N GLU A 4 16.95 7.43 -8.99
CA GLU A 4 16.02 8.41 -9.57
C GLU A 4 15.98 9.74 -8.79
N LYS A 5 16.96 9.98 -7.90
CA LYS A 5 17.02 11.17 -7.03
C LYS A 5 15.79 11.38 -6.13
N ILE A 6 15.03 10.32 -5.85
CA ILE A 6 13.96 10.35 -4.87
C ILE A 6 14.59 10.27 -3.47
N SER A 7 14.23 11.21 -2.59
CA SER A 7 14.68 11.18 -1.19
C SER A 7 14.16 9.92 -0.50
N VAL A 8 15.07 9.16 0.11
CA VAL A 8 14.74 7.92 0.81
C VAL A 8 15.27 7.99 2.23
N GLN A 9 14.35 7.82 3.18
CA GLN A 9 14.66 7.62 4.59
C GLN A 9 14.23 6.22 5.01
N GLU A 10 15.15 5.47 5.59
CA GLU A 10 14.89 4.11 6.07
C GLU A 10 14.72 4.11 7.58
N LEU A 11 13.71 3.40 8.05
CA LEU A 11 13.44 3.16 9.45
C LEU A 11 13.28 1.65 9.66
N PRO A 12 13.66 1.10 10.83
CA PRO A 12 13.76 -0.34 11.00
C PRO A 12 12.42 -1.05 11.23
N PHE A 13 11.37 -0.33 11.67
CA PHE A 13 10.04 -0.90 11.96
C PHE A 13 10.09 -2.20 12.80
N LYS A 14 10.96 -2.23 13.82
CA LYS A 14 11.13 -3.35 14.76
C LYS A 14 9.85 -3.56 15.57
N GLY A 15 9.85 -4.56 16.47
CA GLY A 15 8.76 -5.02 17.36
C GLY A 15 7.80 -3.96 17.93
N SER A 16 6.65 -4.38 18.47
CA SER A 16 5.51 -3.48 18.78
C SER A 16 5.81 -2.33 19.78
N ILE A 17 6.96 -2.38 20.45
CA ILE A 17 7.49 -1.38 21.39
C ILE A 17 8.57 -0.46 20.78
N ASP A 18 8.73 -0.46 19.46
CA ASP A 18 9.72 0.39 18.76
C ASP A 18 9.32 1.88 18.75
N GLY A 19 9.53 2.54 19.89
CA GLY A 19 9.27 3.97 20.07
C GLY A 19 10.18 4.85 19.21
N LEU A 20 11.40 4.38 18.90
CA LEU A 20 12.36 5.14 18.09
C LEU A 20 11.88 5.27 16.64
N THR A 21 11.38 4.19 16.03
CA THR A 21 10.78 4.28 14.69
C THR A 21 9.60 5.23 14.67
N ARG A 22 8.72 5.19 15.69
CA ARG A 22 7.57 6.11 15.78
C ARG A 22 8.02 7.57 15.85
N LEU A 23 9.00 7.87 16.70
CA LEU A 23 9.54 9.22 16.85
C LEU A 23 10.15 9.72 15.54
N ARG A 24 10.99 8.89 14.89
CA ARG A 24 11.64 9.27 13.64
C ARG A 24 10.68 9.39 12.46
N PHE A 25 9.64 8.55 12.41
CA PHE A 25 8.59 8.68 11.39
C PHE A 25 7.80 9.98 11.58
N ARG A 26 7.45 10.33 12.83
CA ARG A 26 6.86 11.63 13.15
C ARG A 26 7.74 12.79 12.70
N GLN A 27 9.03 12.76 13.02
CA GLN A 27 9.98 13.80 12.60
C GLN A 27 10.07 13.93 11.08
N ALA A 28 10.11 12.80 10.36
CA ALA A 28 10.12 12.79 8.90
C ALA A 28 8.90 13.50 8.31
N ILE A 29 7.70 13.25 8.86
CA ILE A 29 6.47 13.92 8.43
C ILE A 29 6.52 15.42 8.73
N GLN A 30 6.95 15.83 9.92
CA GLN A 30 7.01 17.24 10.29
C GLN A 30 8.04 18.03 9.47
N LEU A 31 9.14 17.38 9.07
CA LEU A 31 10.17 17.99 8.22
C LEU A 31 9.70 18.08 6.77
N PHE A 32 9.13 17.00 6.22
CA PHE A 32 8.71 16.93 4.83
C PHE A 32 7.39 17.69 4.56
N LYS A 33 6.51 17.77 5.55
CA LYS A 33 5.17 18.38 5.48
C LYS A 33 4.32 17.87 4.32
N PRO A 34 4.03 16.55 4.26
CA PRO A 34 3.23 15.98 3.20
C PRO A 34 1.76 16.38 3.31
N ASP A 35 1.09 16.53 2.17
CA ASP A 35 -0.38 16.54 2.12
C ASP A 35 -0.97 15.13 2.33
N ILE A 36 -0.24 14.10 1.87
CA ILE A 36 -0.69 12.70 1.89
C ILE A 36 0.43 11.80 2.40
N VAL A 37 0.10 10.91 3.34
CA VAL A 37 0.96 9.78 3.73
C VAL A 37 0.29 8.49 3.27
N LEU A 38 0.96 7.76 2.37
CA LEU A 38 0.48 6.49 1.83
C LEU A 38 1.26 5.31 2.43
N THR A 39 0.57 4.41 3.14
CA THR A 39 1.18 3.20 3.73
C THR A 39 0.70 1.92 3.06
N TRP A 40 1.62 1.00 2.77
CA TRP A 40 1.33 -0.23 2.00
C TRP A 40 1.34 -1.49 2.88
N MET A 41 1.99 -1.44 4.04
CA MET A 41 2.13 -2.56 4.96
C MET A 41 1.39 -2.27 6.26
N SER A 42 0.73 -3.27 6.86
CA SER A 42 0.04 -3.10 8.16
C SER A 42 0.98 -2.56 9.25
N ARG A 43 2.26 -2.93 9.18
CA ARG A 43 3.33 -2.44 10.06
C ARG A 43 3.50 -0.92 9.95
N ALA A 44 3.74 -0.44 8.74
CA ALA A 44 3.89 0.99 8.47
C ALA A 44 2.62 1.77 8.82
N THR A 45 1.45 1.24 8.46
CA THR A 45 0.16 1.84 8.82
C THR A 45 -0.01 1.99 10.33
N SER A 46 0.34 0.97 11.10
CA SER A 46 0.23 1.00 12.56
C SER A 46 1.24 1.95 13.23
N PHE A 47 2.35 2.28 12.56
CA PHE A 47 3.40 3.15 13.07
C PHE A 47 3.24 4.60 12.62
N CYS A 48 2.45 4.85 11.58
CA CYS A 48 2.14 6.20 11.13
C CYS A 48 1.49 6.99 12.28
N PRO A 49 2.02 8.14 12.67
CA PRO A 49 1.39 8.98 13.68
C PRO A 49 0.02 9.43 13.18
N LYS A 50 -0.90 9.76 14.10
CA LYS A 50 -2.19 10.32 13.67
C LYS A 50 -1.96 11.76 13.25
N SER A 51 -2.49 12.14 12.09
CA SER A 51 -2.42 13.51 11.55
C SER A 51 -2.84 14.56 12.59
N LYS A 52 -3.94 14.31 13.32
CA LYS A 52 -4.45 15.16 14.42
C LYS A 52 -3.53 15.33 15.63
N GLU A 53 -2.47 14.53 15.75
CA GLU A 53 -1.48 14.62 16.84
C GLU A 53 -0.26 15.46 16.43
N LEU A 54 -0.22 15.96 15.18
CA LEU A 54 0.86 16.77 14.62
C LEU A 54 0.36 18.18 14.30
N ASP A 55 1.27 19.16 14.33
CA ASP A 55 1.03 20.52 13.81
C ASP A 55 1.10 20.58 12.27
N THR A 56 1.15 19.42 11.62
CA THR A 56 1.32 19.26 10.18
C THR A 56 0.24 18.28 9.72
N PRO A 57 -0.97 18.79 9.40
CA PRO A 57 -2.08 17.95 8.99
C PRO A 57 -1.78 17.29 7.64
N PHE A 58 -2.11 16.02 7.53
CA PHE A 58 -2.05 15.24 6.30
C PHE A 58 -3.22 14.25 6.22
N VAL A 59 -3.49 13.74 5.03
CA VAL A 59 -4.43 12.64 4.80
C VAL A 59 -3.69 11.31 4.87
N HIS A 60 -4.06 10.43 5.79
CA HIS A 60 -3.49 9.09 5.90
C HIS A 60 -4.27 8.11 5.04
N VAL A 61 -3.65 7.64 3.96
CA VAL A 61 -4.18 6.61 3.09
C VAL A 61 -3.42 5.30 3.30
N ALA A 62 -4.13 4.18 3.39
CA ALA A 62 -3.47 2.87 3.37
C ALA A 62 -3.95 2.01 2.21
N ARG A 63 -3.03 1.26 1.61
CA ARG A 63 -3.29 0.33 0.50
C ARG A 63 -3.32 -1.11 0.99
N LEU A 64 -4.36 -1.84 0.62
CA LEU A 64 -4.52 -3.26 0.92
C LEU A 64 -4.47 -4.08 -0.37
N GLY A 65 -3.38 -4.82 -0.52
CA GLY A 65 -3.21 -5.85 -1.56
C GLY A 65 -3.67 -7.25 -1.16
N GLY A 66 -4.12 -7.43 0.08
CA GLY A 66 -4.57 -8.71 0.63
C GLY A 66 -5.48 -8.55 1.84
N TYR A 67 -5.86 -9.67 2.44
CA TYR A 67 -6.74 -9.74 3.60
C TYR A 67 -5.94 -9.58 4.90
N TYR A 68 -5.84 -8.35 5.39
CA TYR A 68 -5.11 -8.02 6.62
C TYR A 68 -6.03 -7.70 7.77
N ASN A 69 -5.57 -7.92 9.01
CA ASN A 69 -6.34 -7.57 10.19
C ASN A 69 -6.62 -6.05 10.25
N MET A 70 -7.90 -5.68 10.21
CA MET A 70 -8.34 -4.29 10.11
C MET A 70 -8.01 -3.42 11.33
N LYS A 71 -7.59 -4.01 12.47
CA LYS A 71 -7.19 -3.24 13.66
C LYS A 71 -6.08 -2.23 13.40
N TYR A 72 -5.18 -2.51 12.46
CA TYR A 72 -4.04 -1.63 12.13
C TYR A 72 -4.43 -0.42 11.28
N TYR A 73 -5.61 -0.45 10.67
CA TYR A 73 -6.06 0.51 9.66
C TYR A 73 -7.12 1.48 10.20
N LYS A 74 -7.49 1.36 11.48
CA LYS A 74 -8.56 2.13 12.13
C LYS A 74 -8.33 3.64 12.13
N ASN A 75 -7.07 4.07 12.06
CA ASN A 75 -6.70 5.49 12.10
C ASN A 75 -6.51 6.11 10.71
N CYS A 76 -6.69 5.33 9.63
CA CYS A 76 -6.60 5.87 8.27
C CYS A 76 -7.85 6.68 7.92
N ASP A 77 -7.65 7.72 7.13
CA ASP A 77 -8.73 8.52 6.56
C ASP A 77 -9.38 7.78 5.38
N TYR A 78 -8.54 7.17 4.54
CA TYR A 78 -8.98 6.35 3.40
C TYR A 78 -8.23 5.02 3.29
N LEU A 79 -8.92 4.03 2.73
CA LEU A 79 -8.38 2.71 2.43
C LEU A 79 -8.53 2.41 0.94
N ILE A 80 -7.43 2.08 0.31
CA ILE A 80 -7.40 1.58 -1.06
C ILE A 80 -7.52 0.05 -1.02
N ALA A 81 -8.53 -0.47 -1.72
CA ALA A 81 -8.71 -1.90 -1.99
C ALA A 81 -8.23 -2.22 -3.40
N ASN A 82 -7.33 -3.20 -3.54
CA ASN A 82 -6.81 -3.59 -4.85
C ASN A 82 -7.74 -4.50 -5.66
N THR A 83 -8.76 -5.08 -5.02
CA THR A 83 -9.78 -5.92 -5.66
C THR A 83 -11.14 -5.58 -5.07
N GLU A 84 -12.21 -5.84 -5.81
CA GLU A 84 -13.58 -5.69 -5.30
C GLU A 84 -13.83 -6.58 -4.06
N LYS A 85 -13.24 -7.79 -4.03
CA LYS A 85 -13.32 -8.68 -2.86
C LYS A 85 -12.64 -8.10 -1.62
N ILE A 86 -11.51 -7.39 -1.78
CA ILE A 86 -10.87 -6.68 -0.67
C ILE A 86 -11.72 -5.48 -0.25
N PHE A 87 -12.34 -4.78 -1.20
CA PHE A 87 -13.26 -3.68 -0.88
C PHE A 87 -14.40 -4.16 0.01
N ASP A 88 -15.04 -5.28 -0.36
CA ASP A 88 -16.09 -5.89 0.44
C ASP A 88 -15.60 -6.37 1.81
N TYR A 89 -14.43 -6.99 1.87
CA TYR A 89 -13.81 -7.39 3.13
C TYR A 89 -13.61 -6.21 4.10
N ILE A 90 -13.11 -5.08 3.60
CA ILE A 90 -12.92 -3.87 4.40
C ILE A 90 -14.27 -3.31 4.86
N ARG A 91 -15.27 -3.29 3.97
CA ARG A 91 -16.63 -2.81 4.25
C ARG A 91 -17.31 -3.65 5.33
N THR A 92 -17.28 -4.98 5.20
CA THR A 92 -17.92 -5.90 6.17
C THR A 92 -17.20 -5.92 7.51
N SER A 93 -15.94 -5.47 7.57
CA SER A 93 -15.21 -5.22 8.82
C SER A 93 -15.63 -3.95 9.56
N GLY A 94 -16.65 -3.23 9.09
CA GLY A 94 -17.24 -2.07 9.76
C GLY A 94 -16.66 -0.71 9.34
N ILE A 95 -15.81 -0.66 8.30
CA ILE A 95 -15.33 0.61 7.75
C ILE A 95 -16.39 1.19 6.81
N SER A 96 -16.69 2.49 6.97
CA SER A 96 -17.63 3.19 6.09
C SER A 96 -17.19 3.11 4.63
N ARG A 97 -18.14 2.77 3.74
CA ARG A 97 -17.94 2.73 2.29
C ARG A 97 -17.32 4.02 1.74
N THR A 98 -17.64 5.19 2.31
CA THR A 98 -17.11 6.48 1.84
C THR A 98 -15.60 6.62 2.01
N LYS A 99 -15.03 5.86 2.96
CA LYS A 99 -13.59 5.80 3.24
C LYS A 99 -12.84 4.76 2.40
N ILE A 100 -13.54 3.91 1.65
CA ILE A 100 -12.92 2.84 0.88
C ILE A 100 -12.93 3.22 -0.61
N LYS A 101 -11.81 3.03 -1.29
CA LYS A 101 -11.65 3.27 -2.73
C LYS A 101 -11.13 2.00 -3.39
N TYR A 102 -11.87 1.49 -4.38
CA TYR A 102 -11.35 0.42 -5.23
C TYR A 102 -10.38 1.04 -6.24
N LEU A 103 -9.12 0.58 -6.22
CA LEU A 103 -8.08 0.99 -7.16
C LEU A 103 -7.17 -0.21 -7.43
N PRO A 104 -7.35 -0.91 -8.56
CA PRO A 104 -6.55 -2.10 -8.87
C PRO A 104 -5.06 -1.76 -9.06
N ASN A 105 -4.19 -2.73 -8.79
CA ASN A 105 -2.75 -2.61 -9.04
C ASN A 105 -2.44 -2.64 -10.55
N PHE A 106 -3.20 -3.43 -11.28
CA PHE A 106 -3.01 -3.66 -12.70
C PHE A 106 -4.07 -2.87 -13.48
N VAL A 107 -3.63 -2.29 -14.59
CA VAL A 107 -4.53 -1.71 -15.60
C VAL A 107 -5.40 -2.81 -16.20
N ASN A 108 -6.55 -2.42 -16.77
CA ASN A 108 -7.39 -3.35 -17.52
C ASN A 108 -6.51 -4.17 -18.47
N GLU A 109 -6.64 -5.48 -18.36
CA GLU A 109 -6.11 -6.41 -19.33
C GLU A 109 -6.78 -6.06 -20.66
N ASN A 110 -6.09 -5.33 -21.52
CA ASN A 110 -6.46 -5.33 -22.92
C ASN A 110 -6.35 -6.80 -23.32
N LYS A 111 -7.49 -7.44 -23.58
CA LYS A 111 -7.51 -8.80 -24.10
C LYS A 111 -6.71 -8.78 -25.40
N THR A 112 -5.48 -9.27 -25.34
CA THR A 112 -4.63 -9.47 -26.50
C THR A 112 -4.83 -10.89 -27.00
N GLU A 113 -4.71 -11.07 -28.32
CA GLU A 113 -4.64 -12.41 -28.89
C GLU A 113 -3.45 -13.18 -28.28
N PRO A 114 -3.61 -14.49 -28.02
CA PRO A 114 -2.51 -15.34 -27.57
C PRO A 114 -1.30 -15.21 -28.50
N THR A 115 -0.12 -14.90 -27.94
CA THR A 115 1.13 -14.87 -28.72
C THR A 115 1.66 -16.29 -28.91
N ASP A 116 2.14 -16.61 -30.11
CA ASP A 116 2.74 -17.90 -30.42
C ASP A 116 4.01 -18.13 -29.57
N LYS A 117 4.18 -19.34 -29.01
CA LYS A 117 5.35 -19.72 -28.19
C LYS A 117 6.67 -19.62 -28.96
N SER A 118 6.63 -19.79 -30.29
CA SER A 118 7.79 -19.65 -31.16
C SER A 118 8.40 -18.25 -31.10
N ALA A 119 7.61 -17.21 -30.79
CA ALA A 119 8.11 -15.85 -30.59
C ALA A 119 9.09 -15.73 -29.40
N TYR A 120 9.04 -16.68 -28.46
CA TYR A 120 9.91 -16.75 -27.29
C TYR A 120 10.90 -17.91 -27.37
N SER A 121 11.21 -18.39 -28.57
CA SER A 121 12.08 -19.55 -28.81
C SER A 121 11.65 -20.81 -28.03
N THR A 122 10.36 -20.94 -27.75
CA THR A 122 9.82 -22.07 -27.01
C THR A 122 9.07 -23.01 -27.97
N PRO A 123 9.39 -24.32 -27.99
CA PRO A 123 8.68 -25.29 -28.82
C PRO A 123 7.16 -25.32 -28.54
N PRO A 124 6.32 -25.62 -29.54
CA PRO A 124 4.86 -25.64 -29.37
C PRO A 124 4.38 -26.61 -28.26
N ASP A 125 5.04 -27.75 -28.13
CA ASP A 125 4.76 -28.85 -27.22
C ASP A 125 5.38 -28.68 -25.82
N ALA A 126 6.27 -27.71 -25.63
CA ALA A 126 6.88 -27.43 -24.35
C ALA A 126 5.92 -26.67 -23.40
N LYS A 127 6.02 -26.96 -22.10
CA LYS A 127 5.36 -26.16 -21.06
C LYS A 127 6.17 -24.89 -20.82
N VAL A 128 5.50 -23.74 -20.82
CA VAL A 128 6.10 -22.44 -20.47
C VAL A 128 5.78 -22.12 -19.02
N ILE A 129 6.78 -21.75 -18.25
CA ILE A 129 6.61 -21.11 -16.94
C ILE A 129 7.15 -19.69 -17.10
N LEU A 130 6.27 -18.71 -16.95
CA LEU A 130 6.67 -17.31 -16.84
C LEU A 130 7.02 -17.06 -15.38
N THR A 131 8.31 -16.90 -15.09
CA THR A 131 8.83 -16.56 -13.76
C THR A 131 9.15 -15.08 -13.66
#